data_AF-A0A152A443-F1
#
_entry.id   AF-A0A152A443-F1
#
_cell.length_a   1.000
_cell.length_b   1.000
_cell.length_c   1.000
_cell.angle_alpha   90.00
_cell.angle_beta   90.00
_cell.angle_gamma   90.00
#
_symmetry.space_group_name_H-M   'P 1'
#
loop_
_entity.id
_entity.type
_entity.pdbx_description
1 polymer ?
#
loop_
_entity_poly.entity_id
_entity_poly.type
_entity_poly.pdbx_seq_one_letter_code
_entity_poly.pdbx_strand_id
1 'polypeptide(L)'
;MKSYTSSLLVFILFIVTIICQNEKDSDYKTISDFMFENCYQRGMSLLKDENIVGNFCNFIPHLLSHDYNDVKSLFLKSNQSLLPLQYAIDDCIRLRLQQKDFQDHELIDIFIKNLRDYTNKYIHSIKDEL
;
A
#
# COMPACT_ATOMS: atom_id res chain seq x y z
N MET A 1 36.23 -20.53 -32.38
CA MET A 1 34.84 -20.04 -32.18
C MET A 1 34.81 -19.23 -30.90
N LYS A 2 34.62 -17.91 -30.96
CA LYS A 2 34.54 -17.06 -29.76
C LYS A 2 33.16 -17.27 -29.12
N SER A 3 33.16 -17.51 -27.81
CA SER A 3 31.98 -17.80 -27.00
C SER A 3 31.12 -16.54 -26.83
N TYR A 4 30.06 -16.39 -27.62
CA TYR A 4 29.13 -15.25 -27.58
C TYR A 4 28.07 -15.37 -26.46
N THR A 5 28.03 -16.50 -25.75
CA THR A 5 27.00 -16.79 -24.74
C THR A 5 27.15 -15.96 -23.47
N SER A 6 28.38 -15.56 -23.11
CA SER A 6 28.65 -14.80 -21.88
C SER A 6 28.14 -13.36 -21.94
N SER A 7 28.26 -12.69 -23.10
CA SER A 7 27.84 -11.30 -23.24
C SER A 7 26.32 -11.13 -23.35
N LEU A 8 25.63 -12.13 -23.91
CA LEU A 8 24.17 -12.14 -24.01
C LEU A 8 23.50 -12.32 -22.63
N LEU A 9 24.06 -13.20 -21.78
CA LEU A 9 23.58 -13.44 -20.42
C LEU A 9 23.66 -12.18 -19.53
N VAL A 10 24.76 -11.43 -19.62
CA VAL A 10 24.94 -10.17 -18.87
C VAL A 10 23.92 -9.11 -19.31
N PHE A 11 23.63 -9.03 -20.62
CA PHE A 11 22.66 -8.08 -21.15
C PHE A 11 21.22 -8.42 -20.74
N ILE A 12 20.86 -9.70 -20.73
CA ILE A 12 19.56 -10.18 -20.22
C ILE A 12 19.43 -9.87 -18.72
N LEU A 13 20.46 -10.16 -17.91
CA LEU A 13 20.47 -9.82 -16.48
C LEU A 13 20.29 -8.32 -16.25
N PHE A 14 20.94 -7.48 -17.07
CA PHE A 14 20.82 -6.03 -16.98
C PHE A 14 19.40 -5.54 -17.30
N ILE A 15 18.79 -6.04 -18.38
CA ILE A 15 17.40 -5.71 -18.76
C ILE A 15 16.42 -6.16 -17.66
N VAL A 16 16.56 -7.39 -17.15
CA VAL A 16 15.71 -7.90 -16.07
C VAL A 16 15.84 -7.04 -14.81
N THR A 17 17.06 -6.61 -14.46
CA THR A 17 17.29 -5.74 -13.29
C THR A 17 16.59 -4.39 -13.46
N ILE A 18 16.68 -3.77 -14.64
CA ILE A 18 16.03 -2.48 -14.94
C ILE A 18 14.50 -2.59 -14.88
N ILE A 19 13.93 -3.65 -15.46
CA ILE A 19 12.48 -3.88 -15.43
C ILE A 19 12.01 -4.05 -13.98
N CYS A 20 12.69 -4.88 -13.19
CA CYS A 20 12.35 -5.07 -11.78
C CYS A 20 12.50 -3.80 -10.93
N GLN A 21 13.48 -2.94 -11.22
CA GLN A 21 13.64 -1.64 -10.55
C GLN A 21 12.50 -0.67 -10.91
N ASN A 22 12.16 -0.55 -12.20
CA ASN A 22 11.07 0.31 -12.65
C ASN A 22 9.70 -0.13 -12.09
N GLU A 23 9.43 -1.44 -12.02
CA GLU A 23 8.20 -1.94 -11.40
C GLU A 23 8.18 -1.67 -9.89
N LYS A 24 9.31 -1.83 -9.19
CA LYS A 24 9.41 -1.57 -7.76
C LYS A 24 9.15 -0.09 -7.43
N ASP A 25 9.68 0.81 -8.23
CA ASP A 25 9.50 2.26 -8.07
C ASP A 25 8.09 2.70 -8.44
N SER A 26 7.48 2.07 -9.45
CA SER A 26 6.09 2.33 -9.86
C SER A 26 5.06 1.88 -8.81
N ASP A 27 5.21 0.68 -8.24
CA ASP A 27 4.32 0.19 -7.20
C ASP A 27 4.41 1.06 -5.94
N TYR A 28 5.63 1.41 -5.51
CA TYR A 28 5.84 2.21 -4.31
C TYR A 28 5.17 3.57 -4.47
N LYS A 29 5.40 4.23 -5.60
CA LYS A 29 4.77 5.52 -5.91
C LYS A 29 3.24 5.41 -5.92
N THR A 30 2.69 4.40 -6.59
CA THR A 30 1.23 4.20 -6.68
C THR A 30 0.61 3.99 -5.31
N ILE A 31 1.18 3.10 -4.49
CA ILE A 31 0.69 2.80 -3.15
C ILE A 31 0.83 4.03 -2.25
N SER A 32 2.01 4.64 -2.20
CA SER A 32 2.26 5.78 -1.31
C SER A 32 1.38 6.98 -1.65
N ASP A 33 1.37 7.42 -2.92
CA ASP A 33 0.55 8.54 -3.39
C ASP A 33 -0.92 8.32 -3.03
N PHE A 34 -1.47 7.13 -3.35
CA PHE A 34 -2.86 6.80 -3.04
C PHE A 34 -3.16 6.83 -1.55
N MET A 35 -2.31 6.22 -0.72
CA MET A 35 -2.55 6.14 0.72
C MET A 35 -2.54 7.54 1.36
N PHE A 36 -1.56 8.37 1.01
CA PHE A 36 -1.47 9.75 1.49
C PHE A 36 -2.67 10.58 1.06
N GLU A 37 -2.98 10.60 -0.25
CA GLU A 37 -4.05 11.42 -0.79
C GLU A 37 -5.41 11.00 -0.20
N ASN A 38 -5.70 9.70 -0.17
CA ASN A 38 -6.97 9.20 0.33
C ASN A 38 -7.14 9.47 1.84
N CYS A 39 -6.09 9.27 2.65
CA CYS A 39 -6.16 9.60 4.07
C CYS A 39 -6.38 11.08 4.29
N TYR A 40 -5.64 11.93 3.58
CA TYR A 40 -5.72 13.38 3.73
C TYR A 40 -7.08 13.91 3.28
N GLN A 41 -7.59 13.51 2.11
CA GLN A 41 -8.90 13.93 1.62
C GLN A 41 -10.04 13.53 2.56
N ARG A 42 -10.04 12.29 3.02
CA ARG A 42 -11.05 11.79 3.96
C ARG A 42 -10.93 12.43 5.33
N GLY A 43 -9.72 12.54 5.85
CA GLY A 43 -9.42 13.27 7.09
C GLY A 43 -9.95 14.70 7.03
N MET A 44 -9.65 15.43 5.95
CA MET A 44 -10.12 16.82 5.76
C MET A 44 -11.65 16.92 5.74
N SER A 45 -12.33 15.97 5.10
CA SER A 45 -13.80 15.96 5.06
C SER A 45 -14.46 15.81 6.44
N LEU A 46 -13.79 15.11 7.37
CA LEU A 46 -14.33 14.77 8.69
C LEU A 46 -13.87 15.75 9.78
N LEU A 47 -12.58 16.09 9.79
CA LEU A 47 -11.94 16.88 10.84
C LEU A 47 -11.96 18.38 10.57
N LYS A 48 -11.99 18.80 9.30
CA LYS A 48 -12.02 20.21 8.85
C LYS A 48 -10.88 21.09 9.41
N ASP A 49 -9.77 20.47 9.81
CA ASP A 49 -8.57 21.13 10.31
C ASP A 49 -7.33 20.42 9.77
N GLU A 50 -6.56 21.14 8.95
CA GLU A 50 -5.36 20.63 8.28
C GLU A 50 -4.27 20.16 9.26
N ASN A 51 -4.08 20.86 10.39
CA ASN A 51 -3.06 20.48 11.38
C ASN A 51 -3.44 19.16 12.07
N ILE A 52 -4.74 18.99 12.36
CA ILE A 52 -5.24 17.75 12.95
C ILE A 52 -5.13 16.60 11.94
N VAL A 53 -5.45 16.84 10.67
CA VAL A 53 -5.33 15.83 9.60
C VAL A 53 -3.88 15.41 9.35
N GLY A 54 -2.93 16.34 9.38
CA GLY A 54 -1.51 16.01 9.27
C GLY A 54 -1.04 15.06 10.36
N ASN A 55 -1.39 15.35 11.62
CA ASN A 55 -1.10 14.47 12.75
C ASN A 55 -1.84 13.13 12.64
N PHE A 56 -3.07 13.16 12.14
CA PHE A 56 -3.90 11.99 11.94
C PHE A 56 -3.28 11.00 10.95
N CYS A 57 -2.81 11.48 9.79
CA CYS A 57 -2.28 10.66 8.70
C CYS A 57 -0.78 10.31 8.84
N ASN A 58 -0.12 10.75 9.90
CA ASN A 58 1.31 10.46 10.19
C ASN A 58 1.65 8.96 10.24
N PHE A 59 0.68 8.10 10.56
CA PHE A 59 0.92 6.65 10.57
C PHE A 59 1.27 6.08 9.19
N ILE A 60 0.90 6.73 8.09
CA ILE A 60 1.17 6.24 6.73
C ILE A 60 2.67 6.22 6.41
N PRO A 61 3.44 7.31 6.58
CA PRO A 61 4.88 7.26 6.36
C PRO A 61 5.57 6.23 7.26
N HIS A 62 5.12 6.07 8.50
CA HIS A 62 5.61 5.05 9.43
C HIS A 62 5.33 3.63 8.90
N LEU A 63 4.09 3.36 8.50
CA LEU A 63 3.69 2.08 7.91
C LEU A 63 4.52 1.76 6.66
N LEU A 64 4.72 2.74 5.77
CA LEU A 64 5.45 2.54 4.52
C LEU A 64 6.97 2.38 4.74
N SER A 65 7.52 2.85 5.86
CA SER A 65 8.93 2.61 6.18
C SER A 65 9.18 1.23 6.78
N HIS A 66 8.21 0.68 7.50
CA HIS A 66 8.36 -0.60 8.22
C HIS A 66 7.74 -1.80 7.50
N ASP A 67 6.55 -1.64 6.93
CA ASP A 67 5.70 -2.75 6.47
C ASP A 67 5.32 -2.65 4.99
N TYR A 68 6.02 -1.84 4.19
CA TYR A 68 5.72 -1.66 2.77
C TYR A 68 5.67 -2.97 1.99
N ASN A 69 6.55 -3.94 2.29
CA ASN A 69 6.54 -5.22 1.57
C ASN A 69 5.25 -6.01 1.81
N ASP A 70 4.65 -5.91 2.99
CA ASP A 70 3.37 -6.55 3.31
C ASP A 70 2.21 -5.85 2.59
N VAL A 71 2.23 -4.51 2.59
CA VAL A 71 1.27 -3.71 1.84
C VAL A 71 1.34 -4.03 0.34
N LYS A 72 2.55 -4.05 -0.23
CA LYS A 72 2.80 -4.40 -1.63
C LYS A 72 2.32 -5.81 -1.96
N SER A 73 2.62 -6.79 -1.11
CA SER A 73 2.19 -8.18 -1.30
C SER A 73 0.66 -8.29 -1.39
N LEU A 74 -0.07 -7.59 -0.50
CA LEU A 74 -1.53 -7.59 -0.50
C LEU A 74 -2.12 -6.83 -1.70
N PHE A 75 -1.51 -5.72 -2.10
CA PHE A 75 -1.86 -4.98 -3.32
C PHE A 75 -1.69 -5.82 -4.59
N LEU A 76 -0.57 -6.53 -4.73
CA LEU A 76 -0.37 -7.44 -5.86
C LEU A 76 -1.36 -8.62 -5.82
N LYS A 77 -1.65 -9.14 -4.62
CA LYS A 77 -2.62 -10.24 -4.43
C LYS A 77 -4.05 -9.84 -4.82
N SER A 78 -4.44 -8.57 -4.65
CA SER A 78 -5.73 -8.03 -5.10
C SER A 78 -5.75 -7.65 -6.58
N ASN A 79 -4.79 -8.13 -7.39
CA ASN A 79 -4.62 -7.73 -8.79
C ASN A 79 -4.50 -6.20 -8.93
N GLN A 80 -3.72 -5.58 -8.04
CA GLN A 80 -3.46 -4.14 -8.01
C GLN A 80 -4.73 -3.29 -7.79
N SER A 81 -5.78 -3.85 -7.19
CA SER A 81 -6.96 -3.09 -6.79
C SER A 81 -6.66 -2.21 -5.57
N LEU A 82 -7.03 -0.92 -5.66
CA LEU A 82 -6.89 0.07 -4.58
C LEU A 82 -8.03 -0.01 -3.55
N LEU A 83 -9.11 -0.74 -3.84
CA LEU A 83 -10.28 -0.82 -2.95
C LEU A 83 -9.94 -1.40 -1.55
N PRO A 84 -9.16 -2.48 -1.41
CA PRO A 84 -8.75 -2.96 -0.10
C PRO A 84 -7.95 -1.94 0.72
N LEU A 85 -7.05 -1.19 0.07
CA LEU A 85 -6.28 -0.11 0.71
C LEU A 85 -7.22 0.99 1.20
N GLN A 86 -8.18 1.39 0.36
CA GLN A 86 -9.18 2.39 0.72
C GLN A 86 -9.95 2.01 1.99
N TYR A 87 -10.50 0.80 2.03
CA TYR A 87 -11.29 0.34 3.18
C TYR A 87 -10.45 0.20 4.45
N ALA A 88 -9.19 -0.22 4.33
CA ALA A 88 -8.28 -0.28 5.48
C ALA A 88 -7.98 1.12 6.04
N ILE A 89 -7.76 2.12 5.17
CA ILE A 89 -7.58 3.54 5.59
C ILE A 89 -8.85 4.06 6.27
N ASP A 90 -10.02 3.77 5.71
CA ASP A 90 -11.31 4.20 6.26
C ASP A 90 -11.54 3.70 7.68
N ASP A 91 -11.18 2.45 7.94
CA ASP A 91 -11.27 1.87 9.28
C ASP A 91 -10.28 2.51 10.25
N CYS A 92 -9.04 2.78 9.84
CA CYS A 92 -8.09 3.52 10.66
C CYS A 92 -8.60 4.93 11.00
N ILE A 93 -9.19 5.62 10.01
CA ILE A 93 -9.86 6.91 10.17
C ILE A 93 -10.95 6.83 11.25
N ARG A 94 -11.89 5.91 11.05
CA ARG A 94 -13.01 5.71 11.96
C ARG A 94 -12.54 5.37 13.38
N LEU A 95 -11.56 4.48 13.53
CA LEU A 95 -11.09 4.03 14.85
C LEU A 95 -10.41 5.14 15.63
N ARG A 96 -9.51 5.91 15.01
CA ARG A 96 -8.80 7.01 15.67
C ARG A 96 -9.72 8.21 15.94
N LEU A 97 -10.83 8.35 15.21
CA LEU A 97 -11.92 9.28 15.57
C LEU A 97 -12.75 8.80 16.78
N GLN A 98 -12.94 7.49 16.93
CA GLN A 98 -13.71 6.88 18.02
C GLN A 98 -12.92 6.76 19.33
N GLN A 99 -11.60 6.54 19.24
CA GLN A 99 -10.71 6.31 20.38
C GLN A 99 -9.52 7.26 20.27
N LYS A 100 -9.39 8.16 21.25
CA LYS A 100 -8.42 9.27 21.17
C LYS A 100 -6.96 8.86 21.38
N ASP A 101 -6.70 7.64 21.88
CA ASP A 101 -5.37 7.24 22.38
C ASP A 101 -4.76 6.02 21.66
N PHE A 102 -5.11 5.76 20.39
CA PHE A 102 -4.39 4.74 19.62
C PHE A 102 -2.94 5.14 19.40
N GLN A 103 -2.02 4.27 19.79
CA GLN A 103 -0.62 4.42 19.38
C GLN A 103 -0.49 4.09 17.88
N ASP A 104 0.44 4.74 17.20
CA ASP A 104 0.61 4.54 15.75
C ASP A 104 0.93 3.07 15.40
N HIS A 105 1.65 2.34 16.25
CA HIS A 105 1.90 0.90 16.06
C HIS A 105 0.63 0.04 16.12
N GLU A 106 -0.27 0.32 17.06
CA GLU A 106 -1.55 -0.40 17.14
C GLU A 106 -2.41 -0.12 15.90
N LEU A 107 -2.36 1.12 15.39
CA LEU A 107 -3.07 1.50 14.18
C LEU A 107 -2.49 0.80 12.94
N ILE A 108 -1.18 0.62 12.89
CA ILE A 108 -0.47 -0.14 11.85
C ILE A 108 -0.88 -1.62 11.87
N ASP A 109 -0.89 -2.25 13.05
CA ASP A 109 -1.30 -3.65 13.20
C ASP A 109 -2.75 -3.85 12.73
N ILE A 110 -3.63 -2.93 13.12
CA ILE A 110 -5.04 -2.93 12.69
C ILE A 110 -5.14 -2.71 11.18
N PHE A 111 -4.36 -1.79 10.61
CA PHE A 111 -4.33 -1.54 9.18
C PHE A 111 -3.98 -2.80 8.40
N ILE A 112 -2.87 -3.46 8.76
CA ILE A 112 -2.39 -4.67 8.06
C ILE A 112 -3.40 -5.80 8.18
N LYS A 113 -3.97 -5.99 9.38
CA LYS A 113 -5.04 -6.97 9.60
C LYS A 113 -6.23 -6.71 8.68
N ASN A 114 -6.75 -5.49 8.67
CA ASN A 114 -7.91 -5.12 7.86
C ASN A 114 -7.62 -5.20 6.37
N LEU A 115 -6.44 -4.76 5.92
CA LEU A 115 -6.01 -4.86 4.52
C LEU A 115 -6.02 -6.32 4.05
N ARG A 116 -5.54 -7.24 4.89
CA ARG A 116 -5.58 -8.68 4.58
C ARG A 116 -7.00 -9.19 4.43
N ASP A 117 -7.90 -8.81 5.34
CA ASP A 117 -9.30 -9.20 5.31
C ASP A 117 -10.02 -8.66 4.06
N TYR A 118 -9.84 -7.37 3.75
CA TYR A 118 -10.44 -6.74 2.57
C TYR A 118 -9.87 -7.30 1.27
N THR A 119 -8.58 -7.61 1.22
CA THR A 119 -7.95 -8.27 0.07
C THR A 119 -8.59 -9.64 -0.17
N ASN A 120 -8.76 -10.44 0.89
CA ASN A 120 -9.39 -11.74 0.76
C ASN A 120 -10.85 -11.61 0.32
N LYS A 121 -11.63 -10.69 0.90
CA LYS A 121 -13.02 -10.43 0.47
C LYS A 121 -13.11 -10.03 -1.00
N TYR A 122 -12.23 -9.14 -1.45
CA TYR A 122 -12.16 -8.70 -2.85
C TYR A 122 -11.84 -9.87 -3.80
N ILE A 123 -10.89 -10.73 -3.44
CA ILE A 123 -10.55 -11.92 -4.26
C ILE A 123 -11.71 -12.90 -4.35
N HIS A 124 -12.52 -13.03 -3.30
CA HIS A 124 -13.71 -13.87 -3.37
C HIS A 124 -14.79 -13.24 -4.25
N SER A 125 -15.04 -11.92 -4.13
CA SER A 125 -16.09 -11.26 -4.91
C SER A 125 -15.83 -11.34 -6.42
N ILE A 126 -14.58 -11.20 -6.87
CA ILE A 126 -14.26 -11.34 -8.30
C ILE A 126 -14.37 -12.78 -8.83
N LYS A 127 -14.31 -13.80 -7.95
CA LYS A 127 -14.43 -15.21 -8.35
C LYS A 127 -15.89 -15.62 -8.52
N ASP A 128 -16.78 -15.03 -7.74
CA ASP A 128 -18.22 -15.30 -7.85
C ASP A 128 -18.85 -14.61 -9.09
N GLU A 129 -18.14 -13.67 -9.70
CA GLU A 129 -18.54 -12.95 -10.92
C GLU A 129 -18.05 -13.59 -12.24
N LEU A 130 -17.23 -14.66 -12.17
CA LEU A 130 -16.64 -15.37 -13.31
C LEU A 130 -17.25 -16.77 -13.49
#